data_AF-A0A438C0U8-F1
#
_entry.id   AF-A0A438C0U8-F1
#
_cell.length_a   1.000
_cell.length_b   1.000
_cell.length_c   1.000
_cell.angle_alpha   90.00
_cell.angle_beta   90.00
_cell.angle_gamma   90.00
#
_symmetry.space_group_name_H-M   'P 1'
#
loop_
_entity.id
_entity.type
_entity.pdbx_description
1 polymer ?
#
loop_
_entity_poly.entity_id
_entity_poly.type
_entity_poly.pdbx_seq_one_letter_code
_entity_poly.pdbx_strand_id
1 'polypeptide(L)'
;MCIGEARDDVSISGSNSRMFVSGSCDATARLWDTRAASRAVRTFHGHEGDVNTVRFFPDGNRFGTGSDDGTCRLFDIRTGHQLQVYYQEHGDNEAPHVTSIAFSISGRLLFAGYSNGDCYVWDTLLAKVYGS
;
A
#
# COMPACT_ATOMS: atom_id res chain seq x y z
N MET A 1 15.75 -3.61 -12.64
CA MET A 1 14.92 -3.45 -13.85
C MET A 1 13.61 -4.13 -13.49
N CYS A 2 12.52 -3.37 -13.34
CA CYS A 2 11.21 -3.94 -13.04
C CYS A 2 10.86 -4.89 -14.20
N ILE A 3 10.63 -6.17 -13.91
CA ILE A 3 10.37 -7.21 -14.91
C ILE A 3 8.88 -7.51 -14.94
N GLY A 4 8.11 -6.64 -15.57
CA GLY A 4 6.66 -6.71 -15.63
C GLY A 4 6.09 -5.33 -15.85
N GLU A 5 4.89 -5.23 -16.42
CA GLU A 5 4.22 -3.98 -16.81
C GLU A 5 4.46 -2.85 -15.79
N ALA A 6 4.98 -1.71 -16.24
CA ALA A 6 5.30 -0.57 -15.38
C ALA A 6 4.07 -0.13 -14.57
N ARG A 7 4.02 -0.52 -13.29
CA ARG A 7 2.99 -0.13 -12.33
C ARG A 7 3.61 0.73 -11.23
N ASP A 8 4.08 1.89 -11.65
CA ASP A 8 4.48 2.95 -10.72
C ASP A 8 3.25 3.83 -10.43
N ASP A 9 2.72 3.72 -9.22
CA ASP A 9 1.56 4.50 -8.77
C ASP A 9 2.01 5.62 -7.82
N VAL A 10 1.26 6.72 -7.85
CA VAL A 10 1.44 7.85 -6.93
C VAL A 10 0.11 8.27 -6.34
N SER A 11 0.13 8.69 -5.08
CA SER A 11 -1.06 9.23 -4.42
C SER A 11 -0.72 10.54 -3.73
N ILE A 12 -1.49 11.59 -3.99
CA ILE A 12 -1.35 12.90 -3.35
C ILE A 12 -2.26 12.93 -2.12
N SER A 13 -1.76 13.48 -1.01
CA SER A 13 -2.56 13.62 0.20
C SER A 13 -3.71 14.62 -0.01
N GLY A 14 -4.93 14.19 0.32
CA GLY A 14 -6.12 15.05 0.26
C GLY A 14 -6.12 16.17 1.31
N SER A 15 -5.40 16.00 2.42
CA SER A 15 -5.31 17.01 3.49
C SER A 15 -4.08 17.91 3.36
N ASN A 16 -3.07 17.50 2.58
CA ASN A 16 -1.86 18.28 2.34
C ASN A 16 -1.33 18.06 0.91
N SER A 17 -1.64 18.97 0.01
CA SER A 17 -1.24 18.90 -1.41
C SER A 17 0.27 18.94 -1.67
N ARG A 18 1.09 19.18 -0.64
CA ARG A 18 2.57 19.11 -0.75
C ARG A 18 3.12 17.72 -0.51
N MET A 19 2.31 16.83 0.05
CA MET A 19 2.73 15.47 0.40
C MET A 19 2.16 14.48 -0.61
N PHE A 20 3.02 13.62 -1.15
CA PHE A 20 2.59 12.49 -1.96
C PHE A 20 3.38 11.24 -1.61
N VAL A 21 2.82 10.07 -1.92
CA VAL A 21 3.50 8.78 -1.79
C VAL A 21 3.68 8.13 -3.16
N SER A 22 4.71 7.31 -3.30
CA SER A 22 4.97 6.49 -4.48
C SER A 22 5.28 5.05 -4.09
N GLY A 23 4.90 4.10 -4.95
CA GLY A 23 5.44 2.74 -4.95
C GLY A 23 6.81 2.68 -5.64
N SER A 24 7.47 1.53 -5.59
CA SER A 24 8.78 1.29 -6.21
C SER A 24 9.07 -0.21 -6.35
N CYS A 25 9.81 -0.58 -7.40
CA CYS A 25 10.27 -1.94 -7.67
C CYS A 25 11.44 -2.41 -6.78
N ASP A 26 11.81 -1.63 -5.75
CA ASP A 26 12.77 -2.04 -4.73
C ASP A 26 12.06 -2.56 -3.46
N ALA A 27 10.80 -2.96 -3.60
CA ALA A 27 9.90 -3.38 -2.54
C ALA A 27 9.66 -2.32 -1.45
N THR A 28 9.85 -1.03 -1.79
CA THR A 28 9.58 0.08 -0.86
C THR A 28 8.47 1.00 -1.35
N ALA A 29 7.80 1.65 -0.41
CA ALA A 29 7.04 2.85 -0.69
C ALA A 29 7.79 4.07 -0.14
N ARG A 30 7.54 5.25 -0.70
CA ARG A 30 8.25 6.47 -0.33
C ARG A 30 7.28 7.63 -0.15
N LEU A 31 7.51 8.45 0.87
CA LEU A 31 6.81 9.70 1.12
C LEU A 31 7.68 10.87 0.70
N TRP A 32 7.07 11.85 0.04
CA TRP A 32 7.72 13.00 -0.54
C TRP A 32 7.07 14.30 -0.07
N ASP A 33 7.88 15.34 0.12
CA ASP A 33 7.43 16.73 0.28
C ASP A 33 7.94 17.52 -0.93
N THR A 34 7.03 18.19 -1.65
CA THR A 34 7.38 18.98 -2.83
C THR A 34 8.36 20.13 -2.55
N ARG A 35 8.52 20.56 -1.30
CA ARG A 35 9.56 21.53 -0.89
C ARG A 35 10.97 20.95 -0.94
N ALA A 36 11.10 19.64 -0.78
CA ALA A 36 12.36 18.93 -0.71
C ALA A 36 12.42 17.85 -1.81
N ALA A 37 12.05 18.24 -3.04
CA ALA A 37 11.82 17.32 -4.17
C ALA A 37 13.02 16.46 -4.57
N SER A 38 14.22 16.72 -4.05
CA SER A 38 15.43 15.95 -4.37
C SER A 38 15.58 14.64 -3.58
N ARG A 39 14.76 14.39 -2.55
CA ARG A 39 14.80 13.14 -1.76
C ARG A 39 13.46 12.80 -1.13
N ALA A 40 13.22 11.50 -0.94
CA ALA A 40 12.12 11.05 -0.11
C ALA A 40 12.32 11.55 1.33
N VAL A 41 11.22 12.01 1.94
CA VAL A 41 11.16 12.36 3.36
C VAL A 41 11.27 11.10 4.21
N ARG A 42 10.70 10.00 3.72
CA ARG A 42 10.71 8.70 4.39
C ARG A 42 10.56 7.56 3.38
N THR A 43 11.21 6.44 3.65
CA THR A 43 11.04 5.16 2.95
C THR A 43 10.38 4.16 3.89
N PHE A 44 9.42 3.41 3.39
CA PHE A 44 8.64 2.40 4.10
C PHE A 44 9.00 1.04 3.55
N HIS A 45 9.51 0.18 4.43
CA HIS A 45 9.94 -1.18 4.13
C HIS A 45 8.91 -2.18 4.63
N GLY A 46 9.03 -3.42 4.16
CA GLY A 46 8.30 -4.57 4.70
C GLY A 46 7.84 -5.52 3.60
N HIS A 47 7.53 -5.01 2.41
CA HIS A 47 7.21 -5.84 1.26
C HIS A 47 8.41 -6.67 0.80
N GLU A 48 8.12 -7.83 0.22
CA GLU A 48 9.12 -8.74 -0.35
C GLU A 48 9.10 -8.72 -1.89
N GLY A 49 8.18 -7.97 -2.50
CA GLY A 49 8.07 -7.75 -3.94
C GLY A 49 7.73 -6.30 -4.28
N ASP A 50 7.66 -5.99 -5.57
CA ASP A 50 7.40 -4.65 -6.09
C ASP A 50 6.15 -4.02 -5.49
N VAL A 51 6.19 -2.73 -5.17
CA VAL A 51 5.01 -2.00 -4.68
C VAL A 51 4.28 -1.37 -5.87
N ASN A 52 3.24 -2.06 -6.35
CA ASN A 52 2.50 -1.73 -7.57
C ASN A 52 1.50 -0.58 -7.42
N THR A 53 0.97 -0.38 -6.22
CA THR A 53 -0.08 0.61 -5.98
C THR A 53 0.03 1.23 -4.59
N VAL A 54 -0.31 2.52 -4.51
CA VAL A 54 -0.32 3.28 -3.26
C VAL A 54 -1.53 4.19 -3.20
N ARG A 55 -2.16 4.29 -2.03
CA ARG A 55 -3.30 5.20 -1.80
C ARG A 55 -3.23 5.84 -0.44
N PHE A 56 -3.32 7.16 -0.37
CA PHE A 56 -3.58 7.83 0.90
C PHE A 56 -4.88 7.34 1.52
N PHE A 57 -4.83 7.12 2.83
CA PHE A 57 -6.01 6.91 3.63
C PHE A 57 -6.76 8.24 3.78
N PRO A 58 -8.11 8.23 3.93
CA PRO A 58 -8.90 9.47 4.01
C PRO A 58 -8.50 10.46 5.12
N ASP A 59 -7.87 9.98 6.20
CA ASP A 59 -7.36 10.84 7.29
C ASP A 59 -6.09 11.63 6.93
N GLY A 60 -5.43 11.28 5.81
CA GLY A 60 -4.20 11.89 5.33
C GLY A 60 -2.95 11.63 6.18
N ASN A 61 -3.05 10.85 7.26
CA ASN A 61 -1.94 10.47 8.14
C ASN A 61 -1.49 9.02 7.91
N ARG A 62 -2.25 8.26 7.13
CA ARG A 62 -1.92 6.89 6.74
C ARG A 62 -1.97 6.73 5.24
N PHE A 63 -1.37 5.67 4.74
CA PHE A 63 -1.54 5.23 3.36
C PHE A 63 -1.44 3.71 3.28
N GLY A 64 -2.11 3.16 2.27
CA GLY A 64 -2.06 1.76 1.89
C GLY A 64 -1.10 1.53 0.73
N THR A 65 -0.55 0.33 0.67
CA THR A 65 0.24 -0.20 -0.44
C THR A 65 -0.34 -1.55 -0.87
N GLY A 66 -0.12 -1.93 -2.13
CA GLY A 66 -0.33 -3.27 -2.65
C GLY A 66 0.89 -3.72 -3.44
N SER A 67 1.29 -4.98 -3.30
CA SER A 67 2.56 -5.51 -3.82
C SER A 67 2.42 -6.83 -4.58
N ASP A 68 3.46 -7.16 -5.35
CA ASP A 68 3.68 -8.48 -5.95
C ASP A 68 3.81 -9.61 -4.92
N ASP A 69 4.12 -9.28 -3.65
CA ASP A 69 4.10 -10.26 -2.54
C ASP A 69 2.68 -10.72 -2.14
N GLY A 70 1.65 -10.26 -2.85
CA GLY A 70 0.24 -10.59 -2.64
C GLY A 70 -0.39 -9.93 -1.42
N THR A 71 0.36 -9.06 -0.73
CA THR A 71 -0.13 -8.36 0.47
C THR A 71 -0.49 -6.91 0.18
N CYS A 72 -1.50 -6.42 0.89
CA CYS A 72 -1.69 -4.99 1.10
C CYS A 72 -1.16 -4.60 2.48
N ARG A 73 -0.51 -3.45 2.62
CA ARG A 73 -0.02 -2.97 3.91
C ARG A 73 -0.49 -1.56 4.20
N LEU A 74 -0.80 -1.28 5.47
CA LEU A 74 -1.18 0.05 5.95
C LEU A 74 -0.04 0.63 6.78
N PHE A 75 0.34 1.87 6.52
CA PHE A 75 1.43 2.55 7.22
C PHE A 75 0.98 3.87 7.83
N ASP A 76 1.61 4.26 8.94
CA ASP A 76 1.54 5.61 9.52
C ASP A 76 2.68 6.47 8.96
N ILE A 77 2.36 7.61 8.35
CA ILE A 77 3.36 8.45 7.67
C ILE A 77 4.29 9.18 8.64
N ARG A 78 3.82 9.43 9.86
CA ARG A 78 4.55 10.20 10.88
C ARG A 78 5.60 9.33 11.56
N THR A 79 5.19 8.14 12.00
CA THR A 79 6.07 7.19 12.69
C THR A 79 6.89 6.35 11.70
N GLY A 80 6.37 6.09 10.50
CA GLY A 80 6.96 5.15 9.57
C GLY A 80 6.60 3.69 9.84
N HIS A 81 5.76 3.43 10.84
CA HIS A 81 5.43 2.07 11.25
C HIS A 81 4.40 1.45 10.32
N GLN A 82 4.57 0.16 10.06
CA GLN A 82 3.52 -0.68 9.51
C GLN A 82 2.47 -0.94 10.59
N LEU A 83 1.22 -0.63 10.27
CA LEU A 83 0.08 -0.77 11.17
C LEU A 83 -0.64 -2.10 10.97
N GLN A 84 -0.75 -2.56 9.72
CA GLN A 84 -1.52 -3.76 9.39
C GLN A 84 -1.04 -4.37 8.08
N VAL A 85 -1.17 -5.70 7.96
CA VAL A 85 -1.02 -6.47 6.72
C VAL A 85 -2.36 -7.13 6.40
N TYR A 86 -2.77 -7.07 5.15
CA TYR A 86 -3.96 -7.73 4.62
C TYR A 86 -3.54 -8.70 3.53
N TYR A 87 -3.99 -9.94 3.65
CA TYR A 87 -3.77 -10.98 2.65
C TYR A 87 -4.89 -12.02 2.78
N GLN A 88 -5.07 -12.76 1.70
CA GLN A 88 -5.86 -13.97 1.67
C GLN A 88 -4.91 -15.17 1.63
N GLU A 89 -5.23 -16.25 2.33
CA GLU A 89 -4.50 -17.51 2.18
C GLU A 89 -4.86 -18.11 0.81
N HIS A 90 -3.84 -18.39 0.02
CA HIS A 90 -3.95 -19.05 -1.29
C HIS A 90 -3.43 -20.48 -1.14
N GLY A 91 -4.05 -21.43 -1.83
CA GLY A 91 -3.80 -22.87 -1.64
C GLY A 91 -2.63 -23.42 -2.47
N ASP A 92 -2.01 -22.57 -3.29
CA ASP A 92 -1.05 -22.91 -4.32
C ASP A 92 0.17 -21.97 -4.30
N ASN A 93 1.27 -22.44 -4.91
CA ASN A 93 2.66 -21.99 -4.70
C ASN A 93 2.99 -20.54 -5.07
N GLU A 94 2.05 -19.74 -5.55
CA GLU A 94 2.29 -18.33 -5.90
C GLU A 94 1.06 -17.48 -5.56
N ALA A 95 1.23 -16.53 -4.64
CA ALA A 95 0.17 -15.59 -4.30
C ALA A 95 -0.02 -14.60 -5.46
N PRO A 96 -1.26 -14.36 -5.91
CA PRO A 96 -1.52 -13.38 -6.95
C PRO A 96 -1.09 -11.99 -6.48
N HIS A 97 -0.58 -11.18 -7.40
CA HIS A 97 -0.09 -9.83 -7.12
C HIS A 97 -1.25 -8.87 -6.88
N VAL A 98 -1.09 -7.94 -5.93
CA VAL A 98 -2.04 -6.83 -5.78
C VAL A 98 -1.82 -5.83 -6.89
N THR A 99 -2.87 -5.56 -7.66
CA THR A 99 -2.83 -4.71 -8.86
C THR A 99 -3.42 -3.32 -8.63
N SER A 100 -4.37 -3.21 -7.70
CA SER A 100 -5.04 -1.96 -7.37
C SER A 100 -5.59 -2.01 -5.96
N ILE A 101 -5.60 -0.86 -5.29
CA ILE A 101 -6.28 -0.69 -3.99
C ILE A 101 -7.12 0.58 -3.98
N ALA A 102 -8.13 0.60 -3.11
CA ALA A 102 -8.91 1.79 -2.78
C ALA A 102 -9.41 1.76 -1.33
N PHE A 103 -9.52 2.92 -0.70
CA PHE A 103 -10.19 3.06 0.59
C PHE A 103 -11.60 3.62 0.40
N SER A 104 -12.57 3.15 1.20
CA SER A 104 -13.85 3.85 1.33
C SER A 104 -13.63 5.24 1.92
N ILE A 105 -14.54 6.19 1.66
CA ILE A 105 -14.41 7.56 2.18
C ILE A 105 -14.39 7.63 3.71
N SER A 106 -15.07 6.69 4.38
CA SER A 106 -15.03 6.54 5.84
C SER A 106 -13.70 5.96 6.35
N GLY A 107 -12.86 5.43 5.46
CA GLY A 107 -11.65 4.69 5.77
C GLY A 107 -11.91 3.26 6.28
N ARG A 108 -13.16 2.88 6.50
CA ARG A 108 -13.51 1.57 7.09
C ARG A 108 -13.16 0.39 6.18
N LEU A 109 -13.29 0.54 4.87
CA LEU A 109 -13.06 -0.56 3.93
C LEU A 109 -11.82 -0.32 3.10
N LEU A 110 -11.01 -1.36 2.95
CA LEU A 110 -9.97 -1.49 1.94
C LEU A 110 -10.47 -2.46 0.87
N PHE A 111 -10.51 -2.01 -0.38
CA PHE A 111 -10.74 -2.85 -1.56
C PHE A 111 -9.38 -3.14 -2.21
N ALA A 112 -9.11 -4.38 -2.57
CA ALA A 112 -7.95 -4.72 -3.38
C ALA A 112 -8.32 -5.66 -4.52
N GLY A 113 -7.81 -5.36 -5.71
CA GLY A 113 -7.91 -6.21 -6.90
C GLY A 113 -6.60 -6.93 -7.16
N TYR A 114 -6.68 -8.19 -7.55
CA TYR A 114 -5.56 -9.10 -7.74
C TYR A 114 -5.36 -9.50 -9.21
N SER A 115 -4.15 -9.96 -9.55
CA SER A 115 -3.79 -10.29 -10.95
C SER A 115 -4.57 -11.48 -11.52
N ASN A 116 -5.09 -12.34 -10.66
CA ASN A 116 -5.94 -13.48 -11.03
C ASN A 116 -7.41 -13.08 -11.27
N GLY A 117 -7.75 -11.80 -11.14
CA GLY A 117 -9.11 -11.27 -11.30
C GLY A 117 -9.94 -11.25 -10.02
N ASP A 118 -9.43 -11.77 -8.90
CA ASP A 118 -10.11 -11.72 -7.62
C ASP A 118 -10.09 -10.31 -7.03
N CYS A 119 -11.11 -10.03 -6.21
CA CYS A 119 -11.19 -8.80 -5.43
C CYS A 119 -11.52 -9.15 -3.98
N TYR A 120 -10.77 -8.57 -3.04
CA TYR A 120 -11.01 -8.74 -1.61
C TYR A 120 -11.32 -7.41 -0.94
N VAL A 121 -12.13 -7.49 0.11
CA VAL A 121 -12.52 -6.33 0.92
C VAL A 121 -12.25 -6.63 2.38
N TRP A 122 -11.50 -5.75 3.04
CA TRP A 122 -11.22 -5.85 4.48
C TRP A 122 -11.80 -4.65 5.24
N ASP A 123 -12.24 -4.91 6.47
CA ASP A 123 -12.51 -3.86 7.45
C ASP A 123 -11.18 -3.44 8.09
N THR A 124 -10.80 -2.18 7.94
CA THR A 124 -9.53 -1.62 8.42
C THR A 124 -9.52 -1.36 9.93
N LEU A 125 -10.68 -1.42 10.58
CA LEU A 125 -10.83 -1.25 12.03
C LEU A 125 -10.80 -2.59 12.78
N LEU A 126 -11.06 -3.69 12.08
CA LEU A 126 -10.94 -5.03 12.63
C LEU A 126 -9.51 -5.51 12.45
N ALA A 127 -8.69 -5.39 13.49
CA ALA A 127 -7.48 -6.17 13.56
C ALA A 127 -7.87 -7.65 13.52
N LYS A 128 -7.34 -8.44 12.57
CA LYS A 128 -7.32 -9.89 12.74
C LYS A 128 -6.44 -10.16 13.96
N VAL A 129 -7.07 -10.39 15.11
CA VAL A 129 -6.41 -10.98 16.26
C VAL A 129 -6.11 -12.42 15.87
N TYR A 130 -4.91 -12.66 15.34
CA TYR A 130 -4.39 -14.02 15.29
C TYR A 130 -4.14 -14.43 16.74
N GLY A 131 -4.91 -15.42 17.20
CA GLY A 131 -4.80 -15.99 18.53
C GLY A 131 -3.40 -16.56 18.77
N SER A 132 -3.01 -16.47 20.05
CA SER A 132 -1.84 -17.05 20.76
C SER A 132 -1.10 -18.20 20.08
#